data_AF-A0A3C1W7M2-F1
#
_entry.id   AF-A0A3C1W7M2-F1
#
_cell.length_a   1.000
_cell.length_b   1.000
_cell.length_c   1.000
_cell.angle_alpha   90.00
_cell.angle_beta   90.00
_cell.angle_gamma   90.00
#
_symmetry.space_group_name_H-M   'P 1'
#
loop_
_entity.id
_entity.type
_entity.pdbx_description
1 polymer ?
#
loop_
_entity_poly.entity_id
_entity_poly.type
_entity_poly.pdbx_seq_one_letter_code
_entity_poly.pdbx_strand_id
1 'polypeptide(L)'
;MPVRAFALILLAATLLLHPASRAAAPKSDGGAQFDSLIKPLFAEHCIKCHGGEKTKGKVNLKKVTTFNHLRANPKLLKELIEAVDSYDMPPESEPEIPDAKREELVASLKSMLREATAENPQDRHVQIRRLNRFQYNNAVRDLFLLNRDLFALPEKLMTRHSDYLKPDTRKMPNEVEVACHSLSPAAGMREVKAFPKDLRAAHGYDNQANQLSLSPLLLDSFLRLSVSIIESPDFNEQTVGIWNDFFRAPKAGDMREEVQKRLKSFLFLAFRSAIEVDTLERYTNYTLGKIEQGLSFTDAMKRAASAVLSSPRFLLRYGSTSAGKDLFVVASNLSFFLWNSGPDLELLELAESGELANLDVFKNACNRMMSDSRIERFLDAFPSQWMQLENLLGATPDPKLARLFNVDKSSPASVQMILEPLLLFDAMFLEDRPVIELIAPRFSYQSEFLQAWYTSDLKPPRFDTKAIVARNKSNDEKRAAFRTTIQSKEAELKTLVDPVKARLLKARRKGGKPVNLDPIAAWEFNNDLRDSVGSLHLKSHGKISFSEGMVVLKNSYLQSPSLSFDLKERTLEVWGMVHNIDQDGGGFMGVQGPGDFFDTIVLGERKKRHWISGSNRFARTKDFPES
;
A
#
# COMPACT_ATOMS: atom_id res chain seq x y z
N MET A 1 -32.70 -55.93 -7.05
CA MET A 1 -33.51 -56.53 -5.96
C MET A 1 -32.57 -57.21 -4.97
N PRO A 2 -32.86 -57.22 -3.66
CA PRO A 2 -33.99 -56.59 -2.96
C PRO A 2 -33.53 -55.29 -2.25
N VAL A 3 -34.24 -54.15 -2.25
CA VAL A 3 -35.63 -53.82 -1.90
C VAL A 3 -35.96 -54.05 -0.43
N ARG A 4 -36.13 -52.94 0.31
CA ARG A 4 -37.18 -52.64 1.32
C ARG A 4 -36.80 -51.36 2.07
N ALA A 5 -37.65 -50.41 2.42
CA ALA A 5 -38.97 -49.97 2.00
C ALA A 5 -39.22 -48.65 2.78
N PHE A 6 -40.04 -47.80 2.20
CA PHE A 6 -40.63 -46.57 2.74
C PHE A 6 -40.99 -46.57 4.23
N ALA A 7 -40.78 -45.43 4.90
CA ALA A 7 -41.73 -44.88 5.87
C ALA A 7 -41.59 -43.34 5.93
N LEU A 8 -42.42 -42.67 5.12
CA LEU A 8 -42.84 -41.29 5.32
C LEU A 8 -43.69 -41.27 6.61
N ILE A 9 -43.31 -40.47 7.60
CA ILE A 9 -44.23 -40.03 8.65
C ILE A 9 -44.14 -38.51 8.69
N LEU A 10 -45.15 -37.87 8.10
CA LEU A 10 -45.59 -36.54 8.52
C LEU A 10 -46.00 -36.65 9.99
N LEU A 11 -45.32 -35.92 10.88
CA LEU A 11 -45.93 -35.49 12.12
C LEU A 11 -45.78 -33.98 12.22
N ALA A 12 -46.91 -33.30 11.98
CA ALA A 12 -47.12 -31.92 12.36
C ALA A 12 -46.90 -31.80 13.88
N ALA A 13 -45.83 -31.12 14.28
CA ALA A 13 -45.65 -30.67 15.65
C ALA A 13 -45.94 -29.17 15.69
N THR A 14 -47.13 -28.86 16.17
CA THR A 14 -47.59 -27.56 16.65
C THR A 14 -46.48 -26.81 17.39
N LEU A 15 -46.04 -25.67 16.85
CA LEU A 15 -45.25 -24.66 17.57
C LEU A 15 -46.10 -24.12 18.73
N LEU A 16 -46.00 -24.75 19.90
CA LEU A 16 -46.34 -24.09 21.15
C LEU A 16 -45.27 -23.03 21.40
N LEU A 17 -45.63 -21.75 21.24
CA LEU A 17 -44.89 -20.63 21.80
C LEU A 17 -44.75 -20.86 23.31
N HIS A 18 -43.65 -21.48 23.72
CA HIS A 18 -43.14 -21.32 25.07
C HIS A 18 -42.26 -20.07 25.08
N PRO A 19 -42.51 -19.10 25.98
CA PRO A 19 -41.51 -18.07 26.22
C PRO A 19 -40.27 -18.81 26.69
N ALA A 20 -39.15 -18.62 25.97
CA ALA A 20 -37.86 -19.12 26.41
C ALA A 20 -37.63 -18.62 27.84
N SER A 21 -37.79 -19.53 28.80
CA SER A 21 -37.52 -19.23 30.19
C SER A 21 -36.05 -18.86 30.26
N ARG A 22 -35.83 -17.62 30.67
CA ARG A 22 -34.54 -16.97 30.80
C ARG A 22 -33.74 -17.77 31.82
N ALA A 23 -32.93 -18.72 31.37
CA ALA A 23 -31.96 -19.38 32.23
C ALA A 23 -31.01 -18.30 32.73
N ALA A 24 -31.15 -17.94 34.00
CA ALA A 24 -30.18 -17.10 34.69
C ALA A 24 -28.82 -17.79 34.57
N ALA A 25 -27.80 -17.02 34.17
CA ALA A 25 -26.42 -17.50 34.19
C ALA A 25 -26.11 -18.10 35.57
N PRO A 26 -25.34 -19.20 35.65
CA PRO A 26 -24.97 -19.78 36.94
C PRO A 26 -24.30 -18.70 37.80
N LYS A 27 -24.82 -18.48 39.01
CA LYS A 27 -24.18 -17.60 40.00
C LYS A 27 -22.76 -18.11 40.23
N SER A 28 -21.78 -17.27 39.92
CA SER A 28 -20.37 -17.57 40.18
C SER A 28 -20.13 -17.79 41.67
N ASP A 29 -19.36 -18.81 41.99
CA ASP A 29 -18.90 -19.12 43.35
C ASP A 29 -17.60 -18.36 43.70
N GLY A 30 -17.54 -17.07 43.34
CA GLY A 30 -16.35 -16.23 43.56
C GLY A 30 -15.97 -16.12 45.04
N GLY A 31 -16.96 -16.27 45.94
CA GLY A 31 -16.75 -16.37 47.37
C GLY A 31 -15.97 -17.62 47.78
N ALA A 32 -16.40 -18.82 47.38
CA ALA A 32 -15.70 -20.03 47.79
C ALA A 32 -14.33 -20.14 47.13
N GLN A 33 -14.17 -19.75 45.87
CA GLN A 33 -12.85 -19.73 45.20
C GLN A 33 -11.86 -18.81 45.90
N PHE A 34 -12.33 -17.67 46.44
CA PHE A 34 -11.47 -16.79 47.22
C PHE A 34 -10.96 -17.47 48.49
N ASP A 35 -11.85 -18.10 49.24
CA ASP A 35 -11.51 -18.73 50.51
C ASP A 35 -10.72 -20.04 50.36
N SER A 36 -11.00 -20.85 49.33
CA SER A 36 -10.37 -22.16 49.12
C SER A 36 -9.02 -22.10 48.40
N LEU A 37 -8.81 -21.12 47.53
CA LEU A 37 -7.63 -21.06 46.64
C LEU A 37 -6.81 -19.77 46.84
N ILE A 38 -7.43 -18.60 46.66
CA ILE A 38 -6.70 -17.34 46.58
C ILE A 38 -6.12 -16.94 47.94
N LYS A 39 -6.92 -17.05 49.01
CA LYS A 39 -6.52 -16.66 50.36
C LYS A 39 -5.36 -17.51 50.92
N PRO A 40 -5.37 -18.86 50.77
CA PRO A 40 -4.19 -19.67 51.09
C PRO A 40 -2.95 -19.28 50.28
N LEU A 41 -3.07 -19.10 48.97
CA LEU A 41 -1.94 -18.74 48.11
C LEU A 41 -1.36 -17.36 48.45
N PHE A 42 -2.20 -16.39 48.78
CA PHE A 42 -1.73 -15.08 49.25
C PHE A 42 -0.96 -15.20 50.57
N ALA A 43 -1.44 -16.00 51.50
CA ALA A 43 -0.76 -16.23 52.77
C ALA A 43 0.60 -16.92 52.59
N GLU A 44 0.68 -17.90 51.69
CA GLU A 44 1.88 -18.68 51.43
C GLU A 44 2.94 -17.88 50.64
N HIS A 45 2.54 -17.20 49.57
CA HIS A 45 3.49 -16.65 48.59
C HIS A 45 3.52 -15.11 48.51
N CYS A 46 2.51 -14.38 49.01
CA CYS A 46 2.36 -12.95 48.70
C CYS A 46 2.47 -12.03 49.92
N ILE A 47 1.85 -12.40 51.05
CA ILE A 47 1.70 -11.51 52.23
C ILE A 47 3.03 -11.17 52.90
N LYS A 48 4.06 -12.01 52.77
CA LYS A 48 5.41 -11.74 53.29
C LYS A 48 6.00 -10.42 52.76
N CYS A 49 5.81 -10.14 51.48
CA CYS A 49 6.31 -8.92 50.81
C CYS A 49 5.24 -7.84 50.63
N HIS A 50 3.97 -8.25 50.53
CA HIS A 50 2.82 -7.38 50.28
C HIS A 50 1.87 -7.29 51.50
N GLY A 51 2.39 -7.40 52.71
CA GLY A 51 1.61 -7.27 53.95
C GLY A 51 2.42 -6.54 55.03
N GLY A 52 1.86 -5.44 55.58
CA GLY A 52 2.50 -4.66 56.65
C GLY A 52 2.52 -3.14 56.40
N GLU A 53 3.33 -2.40 57.16
CA GLU A 53 3.48 -0.93 57.03
C GLU A 53 4.40 -0.51 55.87
N LYS A 54 5.40 -1.34 55.53
CA LYS A 54 6.27 -1.15 54.35
C LYS A 54 6.01 -2.28 53.35
N THR A 55 5.13 -2.04 52.39
CA THR A 55 4.80 -3.01 51.34
C THR A 55 5.55 -2.73 50.05
N LYS A 56 6.14 -3.76 49.43
CA LYS A 56 6.66 -3.64 48.07
C LYS A 56 5.51 -3.30 47.10
N GLY A 57 5.77 -2.42 46.13
CA GLY A 57 4.78 -2.02 45.12
C GLY A 57 3.57 -1.23 45.64
N LYS A 58 3.55 -0.76 46.90
CA LYS A 58 2.40 -0.08 47.54
C LYS A 58 1.10 -0.92 47.59
N VAL A 59 1.21 -2.25 47.42
CA VAL A 59 0.07 -3.19 47.48
C VAL A 59 0.08 -3.90 48.83
N ASN A 60 -1.04 -3.83 49.56
CA ASN A 60 -1.20 -4.48 50.87
C ASN A 60 -2.32 -5.54 50.85
N LEU A 61 -1.94 -6.79 50.54
CA LEU A 61 -2.84 -7.93 50.47
C LEU A 61 -3.35 -8.40 51.84
N LYS A 62 -2.71 -7.97 52.94
CA LYS A 62 -3.22 -8.24 54.29
C LYS A 62 -4.55 -7.53 54.56
N LYS A 63 -4.84 -6.44 53.83
CA LYS A 63 -6.15 -5.75 53.88
C LYS A 63 -7.22 -6.47 53.05
N VAL A 64 -6.85 -7.44 52.22
CA VAL A 64 -7.75 -8.20 51.36
C VAL A 64 -8.17 -9.48 52.09
N THR A 65 -9.19 -9.37 52.94
CA THR A 65 -9.65 -10.48 53.79
C THR A 65 -10.87 -11.21 53.23
N THR A 66 -11.56 -10.61 52.26
CA THR A 66 -12.78 -11.15 51.65
C THR A 66 -12.80 -10.95 50.13
N PHE A 67 -13.56 -11.79 49.43
CA PHE A 67 -13.84 -11.64 48.00
C PHE A 67 -14.31 -10.23 47.62
N ASN A 68 -15.17 -9.62 48.45
CA ASN A 68 -15.69 -8.28 48.21
C ASN A 68 -14.61 -7.20 48.19
N HIS A 69 -13.49 -7.37 48.90
CA HIS A 69 -12.38 -6.41 48.85
C HIS A 69 -11.66 -6.44 47.50
N LEU A 70 -11.50 -7.62 46.89
CA LEU A 70 -10.97 -7.73 45.52
C LEU A 70 -11.99 -7.22 44.50
N ARG A 71 -13.26 -7.62 44.64
CA ARG A 71 -14.34 -7.19 43.74
C ARG A 71 -14.50 -5.67 43.71
N ALA A 72 -14.35 -4.99 44.85
CA ALA A 72 -14.42 -3.54 44.94
C ALA A 72 -13.19 -2.82 44.37
N ASN A 73 -12.14 -3.53 43.98
CA ASN A 73 -10.90 -2.94 43.46
C ASN A 73 -10.42 -3.65 42.16
N PRO A 74 -11.09 -3.40 41.01
CA PRO A 74 -10.72 -4.00 39.72
C PRO A 74 -9.28 -3.70 39.29
N LYS A 75 -8.74 -2.55 39.69
CA LYS A 75 -7.34 -2.17 39.40
C LYS A 75 -6.36 -3.12 40.08
N LEU A 76 -6.57 -3.42 41.36
CA LEU A 76 -5.74 -4.39 42.09
C LEU A 76 -5.85 -5.80 41.49
N LEU A 77 -7.05 -6.23 41.09
CA LEU A 77 -7.24 -7.50 40.39
C LEU A 77 -6.41 -7.57 39.09
N LYS A 78 -6.41 -6.49 38.29
CA LYS A 78 -5.60 -6.39 37.07
C LYS A 78 -4.10 -6.46 37.37
N GLU A 79 -3.61 -5.69 38.35
CA GLU A 79 -2.20 -5.68 38.75
C GLU A 79 -1.74 -7.07 39.26
N LEU A 80 -2.59 -7.78 40.00
CA LEU A 80 -2.32 -9.15 40.46
C LEU A 80 -2.28 -10.15 39.31
N ILE A 81 -3.20 -10.06 38.35
CA ILE A 81 -3.19 -10.91 37.16
C ILE A 81 -1.89 -10.67 36.39
N GLU A 82 -1.56 -9.41 36.09
CA GLU A 82 -0.35 -9.07 35.33
C GLU A 82 0.91 -9.61 36.03
N ALA A 83 1.08 -9.36 37.32
CA ALA A 83 2.28 -9.78 38.06
C ALA A 83 2.42 -11.32 38.21
N VAL A 84 1.31 -12.06 38.26
CA VAL A 84 1.35 -13.53 38.40
C VAL A 84 1.46 -14.22 37.03
N ASP A 85 0.78 -13.70 36.01
CA ASP A 85 0.76 -14.22 34.62
C ASP A 85 2.11 -13.96 33.92
N SER A 86 2.81 -12.86 34.27
CA SER A 86 4.14 -12.52 33.75
C SER A 86 5.31 -13.22 34.46
N TYR A 87 5.05 -14.02 35.50
CA TYR A 87 6.07 -14.61 36.38
C TYR A 87 6.90 -13.59 37.18
N ASP A 88 6.50 -12.31 37.25
CA ASP A 88 7.18 -11.30 38.09
C ASP A 88 7.04 -11.59 39.59
N MET A 89 6.00 -12.34 39.97
CA MET A 89 5.75 -12.79 41.34
C MET A 89 5.56 -14.31 41.41
N PRO A 90 6.14 -14.97 42.44
CA PRO A 90 7.06 -14.43 43.45
C PRO A 90 8.45 -14.06 42.86
N PRO A 91 9.21 -13.14 43.49
CA PRO A 91 10.55 -12.79 43.01
C PRO A 91 11.51 -13.99 43.08
N GLU A 92 12.58 -13.98 42.29
CA GLU A 92 13.58 -15.09 42.18
C GLU A 92 14.16 -15.60 43.53
N SER A 93 14.06 -14.81 44.60
CA SER A 93 14.56 -15.14 45.93
C SER A 93 13.53 -15.84 46.84
N GLU A 94 12.31 -16.02 46.39
CA GLU A 94 11.21 -16.66 47.13
C GLU A 94 10.76 -17.95 46.41
N PRO A 95 10.11 -18.89 47.12
CA PRO A 95 9.62 -20.13 46.51
C PRO A 95 8.59 -19.87 45.40
N GLU A 96 8.79 -20.52 44.25
CA GLU A 96 7.88 -20.43 43.10
C GLU A 96 6.49 -21.02 43.39
N ILE A 97 5.50 -20.50 42.69
CA ILE A 97 4.15 -21.09 42.65
C ILE A 97 4.16 -22.16 41.54
N PRO A 98 3.77 -23.42 41.83
CA PRO A 98 3.66 -24.46 40.82
C PRO A 98 2.72 -24.05 39.67
N ASP A 99 3.09 -24.36 38.43
CA ASP A 99 2.38 -23.89 37.21
C ASP A 99 0.88 -24.17 37.25
N ALA A 100 0.46 -25.37 37.64
CA ALA A 100 -0.96 -25.71 37.75
C ALA A 100 -1.73 -24.79 38.73
N LYS A 101 -1.12 -24.44 39.87
CA LYS A 101 -1.72 -23.52 40.85
C LYS A 101 -1.69 -22.07 40.35
N ARG A 102 -0.66 -21.69 39.59
CA ARG A 102 -0.56 -20.37 38.95
C ARG A 102 -1.67 -20.19 37.92
N GLU A 103 -1.87 -21.16 37.04
CA GLU A 103 -2.94 -21.16 36.03
C GLU A 103 -4.32 -21.06 36.70
N GLU A 104 -4.55 -21.86 37.75
CA GLU A 104 -5.80 -21.84 38.51
C GLU A 104 -6.04 -20.48 39.20
N LEU A 105 -5.00 -19.90 39.80
CA LEU A 105 -5.04 -18.57 40.43
C LEU A 105 -5.36 -17.49 39.38
N VAL A 106 -4.66 -17.49 38.25
CA VAL A 106 -4.86 -16.51 37.17
C VAL A 106 -6.27 -16.66 36.58
N ALA A 107 -6.75 -17.88 36.35
CA ALA A 107 -8.10 -18.13 35.87
C ALA A 107 -9.16 -17.62 36.84
N SER A 108 -8.97 -17.86 38.14
CA SER A 108 -9.86 -17.39 39.21
C SER A 108 -9.87 -15.86 39.28
N LEU A 109 -8.70 -15.21 39.33
CA LEU A 109 -8.60 -13.75 39.31
C LEU A 109 -9.23 -13.13 38.05
N LYS A 110 -9.03 -13.74 36.87
CA LYS A 110 -9.69 -13.35 35.61
C LYS A 110 -11.22 -13.51 35.68
N SER A 111 -11.74 -14.51 36.39
CA SER A 111 -13.19 -14.64 36.66
C SER A 111 -13.69 -13.52 37.57
N MET A 112 -13.00 -13.28 38.69
CA MET A 112 -13.38 -12.22 39.63
C MET A 112 -13.32 -10.83 39.02
N LEU A 113 -12.34 -10.55 38.16
CA LEU A 113 -12.27 -9.30 37.41
C LEU A 113 -13.45 -9.13 36.45
N ARG A 114 -13.87 -10.23 35.79
CA ARG A 114 -15.07 -10.22 34.95
C ARG A 114 -16.32 -9.92 35.77
N GLU A 115 -16.46 -10.51 36.96
CA GLU A 115 -17.58 -10.25 37.87
C GLU A 115 -17.58 -8.81 38.41
N ALA A 116 -16.41 -8.30 38.82
CA ALA A 116 -16.22 -6.96 39.34
C ALA A 116 -16.56 -5.87 38.30
N THR A 117 -16.30 -6.15 37.02
CA THR A 117 -16.54 -5.22 35.90
C THR A 117 -17.89 -5.45 35.22
N ALA A 118 -18.58 -6.57 35.48
CA ALA A 118 -19.89 -6.86 34.90
C ALA A 118 -20.97 -5.85 35.33
N GLU A 119 -20.90 -5.35 36.57
CA GLU A 119 -21.95 -4.54 37.20
C GLU A 119 -21.66 -3.04 37.24
N ASN A 120 -20.54 -2.54 36.69
CA ASN A 120 -20.20 -1.11 36.71
C ASN A 120 -20.33 -0.48 35.31
N PRO A 121 -21.49 0.12 34.96
CA PRO A 121 -21.72 0.72 33.64
C PRO A 121 -20.82 1.93 33.36
N GLN A 122 -20.33 2.60 34.42
CA GLN A 122 -19.54 3.84 34.32
C GLN A 122 -18.14 3.61 33.71
N ASP A 123 -17.54 2.43 33.90
CA ASP A 123 -16.25 2.08 33.27
C ASP A 123 -16.40 1.56 31.83
N ARG A 124 -17.64 1.32 31.35
CA ARG A 124 -17.91 1.09 29.93
C ARG A 124 -17.94 2.42 29.18
N HIS A 125 -16.91 3.23 29.36
CA HIS A 125 -16.67 4.33 28.43
C HIS A 125 -16.57 3.71 27.04
N VAL A 126 -17.61 3.93 26.23
CA VAL A 126 -17.57 3.65 24.81
C VAL A 126 -16.46 4.52 24.26
N GLN A 127 -15.28 3.94 24.13
CA GLN A 127 -14.16 4.65 23.58
C GLN A 127 -14.38 4.76 22.09
N ILE A 128 -14.95 5.90 21.70
CA ILE A 128 -15.03 6.31 20.31
C ILE A 128 -13.59 6.43 19.82
N ARG A 129 -13.27 5.71 18.75
CA ARG A 129 -11.97 5.76 18.09
C ARG A 129 -12.18 5.98 16.61
N ARG A 130 -11.41 6.88 16.01
CA ARG A 130 -11.42 7.02 14.55
C ARG A 130 -10.68 5.86 13.88
N LEU A 131 -10.86 5.71 12.57
CA LEU A 131 -9.97 4.88 11.76
C LEU A 131 -8.55 5.48 11.78
N ASN A 132 -7.56 4.61 11.96
CA ASN A 132 -6.18 4.98 11.70
C ASN A 132 -5.92 5.03 10.18
N ARG A 133 -4.73 5.47 9.78
CA ARG A 133 -4.35 5.70 8.37
C ARG A 133 -4.45 4.44 7.52
N PHE A 134 -3.97 3.31 8.03
CA PHE A 134 -4.01 2.03 7.34
C PHE A 134 -5.46 1.51 7.22
N GLN A 135 -6.24 1.64 8.30
CA GLN A 135 -7.67 1.30 8.34
C GLN A 135 -8.51 2.14 7.39
N TYR A 136 -8.27 3.44 7.33
CA TYR A 136 -9.00 4.34 6.45
C TYR A 136 -8.70 4.00 4.99
N ASN A 137 -7.42 3.78 4.64
CA ASN A 137 -7.04 3.33 3.30
C ASN A 137 -7.79 2.05 2.92
N ASN A 138 -7.72 1.01 3.76
CA ASN A 138 -8.34 -0.28 3.46
C ASN A 138 -9.86 -0.21 3.42
N ALA A 139 -10.50 0.55 4.32
CA ALA A 139 -11.95 0.71 4.37
C ALA A 139 -12.50 1.39 3.11
N VAL A 140 -11.83 2.44 2.62
CA VAL A 140 -12.23 3.09 1.37
C VAL A 140 -11.94 2.18 0.17
N ARG A 141 -10.79 1.48 0.16
CA ARG A 141 -10.48 0.52 -0.90
C ARG A 141 -11.54 -0.55 -1.01
N ASP A 142 -11.97 -1.15 0.10
CA ASP A 142 -12.99 -2.18 0.08
C ASP A 142 -14.37 -1.63 -0.27
N LEU A 143 -14.73 -0.46 0.27
CA LEU A 143 -16.03 0.18 0.01
C LEU A 143 -16.25 0.46 -1.48
N PHE A 144 -15.19 0.85 -2.20
CA PHE A 144 -15.26 1.15 -3.64
C PHE A 144 -14.69 0.04 -4.53
N LEU A 145 -14.18 -1.05 -3.94
CA LEU A 145 -13.41 -2.09 -4.62
C LEU A 145 -12.25 -1.51 -5.47
N LEU A 146 -11.43 -0.67 -4.84
CA LEU A 146 -10.28 -0.03 -5.49
C LEU A 146 -9.13 -1.01 -5.69
N ASN A 147 -8.57 -1.01 -6.91
CA ASN A 147 -7.40 -1.80 -7.26
C ASN A 147 -6.05 -1.19 -6.84
N ARG A 148 -6.05 -0.11 -6.06
CA ARG A 148 -4.85 0.64 -5.65
C ARG A 148 -5.05 1.30 -4.30
N ASP A 149 -3.95 1.70 -3.67
CA ASP A 149 -3.96 2.48 -2.44
C ASP A 149 -4.34 3.94 -2.69
N LEU A 150 -4.98 4.56 -1.70
CA LEU A 150 -5.35 5.97 -1.76
C LEU A 150 -4.11 6.87 -1.72
N PHE A 151 -3.13 6.48 -0.91
CA PHE A 151 -1.90 7.23 -0.66
C PHE A 151 -0.77 6.28 -0.29
N ALA A 152 0.46 6.78 -0.30
CA ALA A 152 1.65 6.02 0.04
C ALA A 152 1.63 5.52 1.51
N LEU A 153 1.92 4.25 1.73
CA LEU A 153 1.90 3.59 3.05
C LEU A 153 3.29 3.10 3.47
N PRO A 154 4.21 4.00 3.88
CA PRO A 154 5.54 3.58 4.35
C PRO A 154 5.49 2.68 5.59
N GLU A 155 4.40 2.73 6.36
CA GLU A 155 4.10 1.84 7.48
C GLU A 155 3.82 0.37 7.07
N LYS A 156 3.50 0.09 5.80
CA LYS A 156 3.41 -1.28 5.27
C LYS A 156 4.84 -1.78 4.97
N LEU A 157 5.37 -2.59 5.87
CA LEU A 157 6.77 -3.03 5.81
C LEU A 157 7.03 -4.16 4.79
N MET A 158 6.01 -4.91 4.39
CA MET A 158 6.15 -5.99 3.42
C MET A 158 5.04 -5.93 2.38
N THR A 159 5.41 -5.97 1.12
CA THR A 159 4.53 -6.15 -0.03
C THR A 159 4.77 -7.53 -0.61
N ARG A 160 3.70 -8.31 -0.77
CA ARG A 160 3.73 -9.63 -1.39
C ARG A 160 3.40 -9.49 -2.87
N HIS A 161 4.22 -10.09 -3.74
CA HIS A 161 3.97 -10.11 -5.19
C HIS A 161 3.33 -11.42 -5.65
N SER A 162 3.31 -12.43 -4.79
CA SER A 162 2.69 -13.73 -5.01
C SER A 162 1.57 -13.97 -4.00
N ASP A 163 0.48 -14.57 -4.47
CA ASP A 163 -0.72 -14.83 -3.67
C ASP A 163 -0.64 -16.22 -3.00
N TYR A 164 0.36 -16.38 -2.12
CA TYR A 164 0.63 -17.64 -1.42
C TYR A 164 -0.18 -17.81 -0.12
N LEU A 165 -0.81 -16.74 0.37
CA LEU A 165 -1.67 -16.76 1.57
C LEU A 165 -3.06 -17.37 1.32
N LYS A 166 -3.28 -18.01 0.15
CA LYS A 166 -4.55 -18.66 -0.16
C LYS A 166 -4.83 -19.84 0.77
N PRO A 167 -6.10 -20.12 1.09
CA PRO A 167 -6.48 -21.22 1.98
C PRO A 167 -6.03 -22.61 1.51
N ASP A 168 -5.93 -22.78 0.19
CA ASP A 168 -5.69 -24.08 -0.43
C ASP A 168 -4.21 -24.48 -0.39
N THR A 169 -3.28 -23.53 -0.24
CA THR A 169 -1.85 -23.82 -0.25
C THR A 169 -1.40 -24.45 1.07
N ARG A 170 -1.93 -23.97 2.22
CA ARG A 170 -1.60 -24.38 3.61
C ARG A 170 -0.11 -24.58 3.90
N LYS A 171 0.74 -24.05 3.05
CA LYS A 171 2.18 -24.25 3.05
C LYS A 171 2.85 -23.12 2.31
N MET A 172 3.89 -22.58 2.92
CA MET A 172 4.70 -21.57 2.28
C MET A 172 5.47 -22.18 1.10
N PRO A 173 5.55 -21.47 -0.03
CA PRO A 173 6.44 -21.83 -1.12
C PRO A 173 7.90 -21.84 -0.66
N ASN A 174 8.75 -22.65 -1.30
CA ASN A 174 10.20 -22.62 -1.02
C ASN A 174 10.85 -21.28 -1.43
N GLU A 175 10.24 -20.57 -2.37
CA GLU A 175 10.68 -19.26 -2.87
C GLU A 175 9.47 -18.32 -2.94
N VAL A 176 9.65 -17.08 -2.48
CA VAL A 176 8.60 -16.06 -2.47
C VAL A 176 9.17 -14.74 -2.98
N GLU A 177 8.34 -13.97 -3.68
CA GLU A 177 8.66 -12.62 -4.11
C GLU A 177 7.97 -11.60 -3.19
N VAL A 178 8.78 -10.92 -2.39
CA VAL A 178 8.34 -9.88 -1.45
C VAL A 178 9.30 -8.69 -1.46
N ALA A 179 8.79 -7.51 -1.10
CA ALA A 179 9.58 -6.29 -1.05
C ALA A 179 9.20 -5.41 0.15
N CYS A 180 10.17 -4.68 0.69
CA CYS A 180 9.92 -3.60 1.65
C CYS A 180 10.08 -2.25 0.95
N HIS A 181 8.98 -1.50 0.86
CA HIS A 181 8.97 -0.18 0.20
C HIS A 181 8.96 0.97 1.20
N SER A 182 9.24 0.75 2.48
CA SER A 182 9.10 1.78 3.52
C SER A 182 9.96 3.04 3.28
N LEU A 183 11.14 2.89 2.66
CA LEU A 183 12.01 4.02 2.33
C LEU A 183 11.70 4.66 0.96
N SER A 184 10.92 3.99 0.12
CA SER A 184 10.51 4.47 -1.22
C SER A 184 9.11 3.94 -1.53
N PRO A 185 8.08 4.46 -0.81
CA PRO A 185 6.76 3.87 -0.84
C PRO A 185 6.10 4.11 -2.20
N ALA A 186 5.35 3.12 -2.67
CA ALA A 186 4.56 3.24 -3.89
C ALA A 186 3.59 4.43 -3.77
N ALA A 187 3.44 5.20 -4.85
CA ALA A 187 2.47 6.27 -4.90
C ALA A 187 1.05 5.70 -4.83
N GLY A 188 0.17 6.39 -4.11
CA GLY A 188 -1.26 6.12 -4.18
C GLY A 188 -1.91 6.84 -5.36
N MET A 189 -3.21 7.10 -5.23
CA MET A 189 -3.97 7.89 -6.19
C MET A 189 -3.42 9.31 -6.34
N ARG A 190 -3.42 9.82 -7.58
CA ARG A 190 -2.99 11.18 -7.89
C ARG A 190 -3.87 12.19 -7.14
N GLU A 191 -3.23 13.25 -6.65
CA GLU A 191 -3.86 14.38 -5.97
C GLU A 191 -4.53 14.06 -4.62
N VAL A 192 -4.40 12.82 -4.13
CA VAL A 192 -4.89 12.40 -2.83
C VAL A 192 -3.79 12.60 -1.78
N LYS A 193 -4.02 13.50 -0.82
CA LYS A 193 -3.08 13.77 0.28
C LYS A 193 -3.55 13.11 1.57
N ALA A 194 -2.76 12.16 2.07
CA ALA A 194 -3.04 11.52 3.34
C ALA A 194 -3.01 12.52 4.51
N PHE A 195 -3.77 12.22 5.56
CA PHE A 195 -3.57 12.84 6.87
C PHE A 195 -2.30 12.28 7.54
N PRO A 196 -1.75 12.96 8.56
CA PRO A 196 -0.52 12.53 9.24
C PRO A 196 -0.56 11.09 9.73
N LYS A 197 0.59 10.40 9.69
CA LYS A 197 0.73 9.05 10.26
C LYS A 197 0.35 9.05 11.73
N ASP A 198 -0.40 8.05 12.14
CA ASP A 198 -0.76 7.85 13.54
C ASP A 198 0.47 7.52 14.38
N LEU A 199 0.64 8.24 15.49
CA LEU A 199 1.71 7.97 16.42
C LEU A 199 1.40 6.68 17.17
N ARG A 200 2.42 5.83 17.31
CA ARG A 200 2.39 4.69 18.21
C ARG A 200 2.73 5.19 19.61
N ALA A 201 2.02 4.70 20.63
CA ALA A 201 2.53 4.83 21.99
C ALA A 201 3.88 4.08 22.07
N ALA A 202 4.77 4.45 23.00
CA ALA A 202 6.14 3.93 23.08
C ALA A 202 6.28 2.39 23.01
N HIS A 203 5.21 1.63 23.32
CA HIS A 203 5.13 0.17 23.23
C HIS A 203 3.77 -0.31 22.65
N GLY A 204 3.09 0.50 21.85
CA GLY A 204 1.67 0.35 21.58
C GLY A 204 1.26 0.22 20.12
N TYR A 205 0.11 -0.40 19.91
CA TYR A 205 -0.58 -0.45 18.62
C TYR A 205 -1.17 0.91 18.21
N ASP A 206 -1.25 1.16 16.91
CA ASP A 206 -1.82 2.35 16.27
C ASP A 206 -3.37 2.37 16.24
N ASN A 207 -4.01 1.42 16.93
CA ASN A 207 -5.46 1.28 17.03
C ASN A 207 -6.01 1.61 18.43
N GLN A 208 -5.18 2.20 19.29
CA GLN A 208 -5.53 2.58 20.66
C GLN A 208 -6.52 3.75 20.70
N ALA A 209 -7.66 3.55 21.35
CA ALA A 209 -8.74 4.53 21.34
C ALA A 209 -8.41 5.84 22.08
N ASN A 210 -7.59 5.79 23.12
CA ASN A 210 -7.09 6.97 23.84
C ASN A 210 -6.05 7.79 23.04
N GLN A 211 -5.46 7.22 21.99
CA GLN A 211 -4.51 7.91 21.10
C GLN A 211 -5.20 8.42 19.82
N LEU A 212 -6.22 7.71 19.34
CA LEU A 212 -7.00 8.04 18.15
C LEU A 212 -8.08 9.10 18.42
N SER A 213 -7.68 10.20 19.04
CA SER A 213 -8.51 11.40 19.17
C SER A 213 -8.67 12.13 17.82
N LEU A 214 -9.70 12.97 17.73
CA LEU A 214 -10.02 13.76 16.53
C LEU A 214 -9.94 15.25 16.85
N SER A 215 -8.80 15.87 16.57
CA SER A 215 -8.65 17.32 16.68
C SER A 215 -9.39 18.04 15.54
N PRO A 216 -9.78 19.33 15.69
CA PRO A 216 -10.40 20.10 14.61
C PRO A 216 -9.58 20.15 13.32
N LEU A 217 -8.24 20.28 13.43
CA LEU A 217 -7.34 20.27 12.27
C LEU A 217 -7.34 18.94 11.53
N LEU A 218 -7.41 17.85 12.30
CA LEU A 218 -7.45 16.51 11.73
C LEU A 218 -8.81 16.25 11.06
N LEU A 219 -9.91 16.72 11.66
CA LEU A 219 -11.23 16.68 11.02
C LEU A 219 -11.24 17.45 9.68
N ASP A 220 -10.69 18.66 9.62
CA ASP A 220 -10.54 19.40 8.35
C ASP A 220 -9.72 18.60 7.32
N SER A 221 -8.64 17.97 7.76
CA SER A 221 -7.81 17.11 6.90
C SER A 221 -8.60 15.92 6.34
N PHE A 222 -9.45 15.28 7.15
CA PHE A 222 -10.33 14.20 6.71
C PHE A 222 -11.39 14.67 5.71
N LEU A 223 -12.01 15.83 5.95
CA LEU A 223 -13.00 16.42 5.04
C LEU A 223 -12.38 16.79 3.68
N ARG A 224 -11.13 17.29 3.68
CA ARG A 224 -10.41 17.53 2.41
C ARG A 224 -10.03 16.23 1.72
N LEU A 225 -9.63 15.22 2.50
CA LEU A 225 -9.26 13.92 1.98
C LEU A 225 -10.43 13.25 1.25
N SER A 226 -11.64 13.24 1.84
CA SER A 226 -12.84 12.66 1.22
C SER A 226 -13.20 13.30 -0.11
N VAL A 227 -12.98 14.61 -0.26
CA VAL A 227 -13.18 15.32 -1.53
C VAL A 227 -12.09 14.93 -2.53
N SER A 228 -10.82 14.96 -2.10
CA SER A 228 -9.67 14.65 -2.97
C SER A 228 -9.70 13.23 -3.54
N ILE A 229 -10.18 12.25 -2.77
CA ILE A 229 -10.30 10.85 -3.22
C ILE A 229 -11.26 10.77 -4.42
N ILE A 230 -12.42 11.41 -4.30
CA ILE A 230 -13.49 11.31 -5.30
C ILE A 230 -13.19 12.15 -6.55
N GLU A 231 -12.48 13.27 -6.37
CA GLU A 231 -12.07 14.17 -7.44
C GLU A 231 -10.77 13.74 -8.13
N SER A 232 -10.03 12.79 -7.55
CA SER A 232 -8.82 12.25 -8.16
C SER A 232 -9.06 11.77 -9.59
N PRO A 233 -8.15 12.07 -10.54
CA PRO A 233 -8.19 11.50 -11.89
C PRO A 233 -8.16 9.97 -11.91
N ASP A 234 -7.65 9.36 -10.83
CA ASP A 234 -7.61 7.92 -10.64
C ASP A 234 -8.88 7.34 -10.02
N PHE A 235 -9.91 8.15 -9.74
CA PHE A 235 -11.23 7.68 -9.29
C PHE A 235 -12.21 7.62 -10.49
N ASN A 236 -12.11 6.53 -11.23
CA ASN A 236 -12.79 6.33 -12.51
C ASN A 236 -13.24 4.86 -12.69
N GLU A 237 -13.91 4.58 -13.81
CA GLU A 237 -14.46 3.26 -14.13
C GLU A 237 -13.42 2.12 -14.16
N GLN A 238 -12.16 2.43 -14.46
CA GLN A 238 -11.10 1.43 -14.55
C GLN A 238 -10.52 1.04 -13.19
N THR A 239 -10.71 1.87 -12.17
CA THR A 239 -10.09 1.71 -10.85
C THR A 239 -11.10 1.44 -9.75
N VAL A 240 -12.35 1.84 -9.93
CA VAL A 240 -13.46 1.68 -8.97
C VAL A 240 -14.30 0.46 -9.37
N GLY A 241 -14.20 -0.63 -8.61
CA GLY A 241 -14.93 -1.86 -8.95
C GLY A 241 -16.46 -1.74 -8.87
N ILE A 242 -17.00 -0.84 -8.03
CA ILE A 242 -18.46 -0.61 -7.94
C ILE A 242 -19.00 0.39 -8.97
N TRP A 243 -18.20 0.80 -9.97
CA TRP A 243 -18.56 1.92 -10.86
C TRP A 243 -19.90 1.73 -11.57
N ASN A 244 -20.13 0.53 -12.10
CA ASN A 244 -21.35 0.20 -12.83
C ASN A 244 -22.60 0.20 -11.93
N ASP A 245 -22.45 -0.28 -10.71
CA ASP A 245 -23.59 -0.49 -9.80
C ASP A 245 -23.93 0.78 -9.01
N PHE A 246 -22.94 1.64 -8.75
CA PHE A 246 -23.11 2.82 -7.92
C PHE A 246 -23.09 4.14 -8.72
N PHE A 247 -22.10 4.34 -9.59
CA PHE A 247 -21.84 5.64 -10.22
C PHE A 247 -22.45 5.81 -11.62
N ARG A 248 -22.58 4.73 -12.39
CA ARG A 248 -23.09 4.80 -13.77
C ARG A 248 -24.57 5.22 -13.78
N ALA A 249 -24.91 6.20 -14.62
CA ALA A 249 -26.29 6.64 -14.82
C ALA A 249 -27.22 5.46 -15.19
N PRO A 250 -28.42 5.36 -14.58
CA PRO A 250 -29.39 4.33 -14.94
C PRO A 250 -29.91 4.54 -16.36
N LYS A 251 -30.20 3.43 -17.05
CA LYS A 251 -30.73 3.47 -18.44
C LYS A 251 -32.21 3.85 -18.50
N ALA A 252 -32.99 3.45 -17.50
CA ALA A 252 -34.42 3.71 -17.37
C ALA A 252 -34.85 3.47 -15.91
N GLY A 253 -36.03 3.98 -15.53
CA GLY A 253 -36.61 3.79 -14.20
C GLY A 253 -36.80 5.09 -13.43
N ASP A 254 -37.41 4.99 -12.25
CA ASP A 254 -37.57 6.11 -11.35
C ASP A 254 -36.20 6.47 -10.72
N MET A 255 -35.79 7.73 -10.91
CA MET A 255 -34.48 8.21 -10.46
C MET A 255 -34.34 8.17 -8.94
N ARG A 256 -35.42 8.46 -8.21
CA ARG A 256 -35.42 8.46 -6.74
C ARG A 256 -35.28 7.03 -6.22
N GLU A 257 -36.06 6.09 -6.76
CA GLU A 257 -35.97 4.68 -6.36
C GLU A 257 -34.57 4.11 -6.62
N GLU A 258 -33.96 4.43 -7.76
CA GLU A 258 -32.62 3.95 -8.10
C GLU A 258 -31.53 4.54 -7.20
N VAL A 259 -31.57 5.86 -6.95
CA VAL A 259 -30.65 6.52 -6.00
C VAL A 259 -30.79 5.92 -4.60
N GLN A 260 -32.02 5.76 -4.13
CA GLN A 260 -32.31 5.21 -2.81
C GLN A 260 -31.81 3.77 -2.67
N LYS A 261 -32.04 2.93 -3.68
CA LYS A 261 -31.56 1.53 -3.71
C LYS A 261 -30.04 1.46 -3.60
N ARG A 262 -29.31 2.23 -4.42
CA ARG A 262 -27.83 2.25 -4.42
C ARG A 262 -27.26 2.78 -3.13
N LEU A 263 -27.85 3.86 -2.60
CA LEU A 263 -27.43 4.44 -1.33
C LEU A 263 -27.68 3.49 -0.16
N LYS A 264 -28.78 2.72 -0.15
CA LYS A 264 -29.08 1.79 0.94
C LYS A 264 -27.93 0.81 1.17
N SER A 265 -27.51 0.08 0.14
CA SER A 265 -26.42 -0.90 0.25
C SER A 265 -25.07 -0.22 0.55
N PHE A 266 -24.80 0.92 -0.07
CA PHE A 266 -23.56 1.66 0.14
C PHE A 266 -23.43 2.20 1.57
N LEU A 267 -24.50 2.78 2.12
CA LEU A 267 -24.54 3.28 3.49
C LEU A 267 -24.43 2.14 4.51
N PHE A 268 -25.05 0.99 4.24
CA PHE A 268 -24.97 -0.19 5.11
C PHE A 268 -23.52 -0.64 5.32
N LEU A 269 -22.74 -0.73 4.23
CA LEU A 269 -21.31 -1.03 4.28
C LEU A 269 -20.49 0.11 4.91
N ALA A 270 -20.72 1.35 4.49
CA ALA A 270 -19.92 2.50 4.92
C ALA A 270 -20.08 2.80 6.42
N PHE A 271 -21.32 2.77 6.92
CA PHE A 271 -21.62 3.06 8.33
C PHE A 271 -21.57 1.83 9.23
N ARG A 272 -21.53 0.62 8.63
CA ARG A 272 -21.34 -0.65 9.33
C ARG A 272 -22.43 -0.88 10.38
N SER A 273 -23.66 -0.50 10.05
CA SER A 273 -24.81 -0.52 10.95
C SER A 273 -26.10 -0.54 10.12
N ALA A 274 -27.21 -0.94 10.75
CA ALA A 274 -28.53 -0.68 10.21
C ALA A 274 -28.71 0.80 9.84
N ILE A 275 -29.47 1.05 8.76
CA ILE A 275 -29.68 2.39 8.20
C ILE A 275 -31.12 2.83 8.50
N GLU A 276 -31.24 3.90 9.29
CA GLU A 276 -32.52 4.56 9.55
C GLU A 276 -33.09 5.17 8.27
N VAL A 277 -34.41 5.11 8.13
CA VAL A 277 -35.13 5.66 6.97
C VAL A 277 -34.78 7.12 6.75
N ASP A 278 -34.80 7.94 7.80
CA ASP A 278 -34.46 9.37 7.74
C ASP A 278 -33.03 9.64 7.27
N THR A 279 -32.09 8.75 7.63
CA THR A 279 -30.69 8.86 7.17
C THR A 279 -30.63 8.58 5.67
N LEU A 280 -31.29 7.52 5.21
CA LEU A 280 -31.35 7.17 3.79
C LEU A 280 -32.03 8.27 2.96
N GLU A 281 -33.13 8.83 3.45
CA GLU A 281 -33.84 9.93 2.81
C GLU A 281 -32.98 11.19 2.73
N ARG A 282 -32.22 11.52 3.78
CA ARG A 282 -31.32 12.68 3.78
C ARG A 282 -30.29 12.60 2.67
N TYR A 283 -29.62 11.45 2.51
CA TYR A 283 -28.63 11.27 1.44
C TYR A 283 -29.30 11.21 0.06
N THR A 284 -30.49 10.62 -0.04
CA THR A 284 -31.24 10.55 -1.30
C THR A 284 -31.65 11.95 -1.77
N ASN A 285 -32.26 12.76 -0.88
CA ASN A 285 -32.66 14.13 -1.17
C ASN A 285 -31.45 15.03 -1.49
N TYR A 286 -30.33 14.84 -0.79
CA TYR A 286 -29.08 15.54 -1.10
C TYR A 286 -28.61 15.24 -2.53
N THR A 287 -28.57 13.96 -2.93
CA THR A 287 -28.16 13.55 -4.28
C THR A 287 -29.11 14.09 -5.35
N LEU A 288 -30.42 13.95 -5.17
CA LEU A 288 -31.42 14.43 -6.12
C LEU A 288 -31.36 15.95 -6.28
N GLY A 289 -31.19 16.70 -5.18
CA GLY A 289 -31.00 18.14 -5.22
C GLY A 289 -29.74 18.57 -5.99
N LYS A 290 -28.69 17.73 -6.04
CA LYS A 290 -27.52 17.97 -6.90
C LYS A 290 -27.81 17.76 -8.37
N ILE A 291 -28.63 16.76 -8.72
CA ILE A 291 -29.08 16.53 -10.10
C ILE A 291 -29.97 17.69 -10.55
N GLU A 292 -30.88 18.17 -9.70
CA GLU A 292 -31.73 19.34 -9.97
C GLU A 292 -30.91 20.63 -10.18
N GLN A 293 -29.75 20.75 -9.52
CA GLN A 293 -28.77 21.82 -9.73
C GLN A 293 -27.95 21.67 -11.04
N GLY A 294 -28.26 20.67 -11.87
CA GLY A 294 -27.64 20.45 -13.18
C GLY A 294 -26.40 19.56 -13.16
N LEU A 295 -26.05 18.91 -12.04
CA LEU A 295 -24.95 17.93 -12.04
C LEU A 295 -25.39 16.66 -12.78
N SER A 296 -24.43 16.02 -13.45
CA SER A 296 -24.65 14.68 -14.00
C SER A 296 -24.97 13.68 -12.87
N PHE A 297 -25.69 12.60 -13.19
CA PHE A 297 -25.96 11.54 -12.21
C PHE A 297 -24.68 11.03 -11.55
N THR A 298 -23.65 10.77 -12.36
CA THR A 298 -22.34 10.31 -11.90
C THR A 298 -21.72 11.29 -10.90
N ASP A 299 -21.73 12.58 -11.22
CA ASP A 299 -21.15 13.61 -10.35
C ASP A 299 -21.97 13.79 -9.08
N ALA A 300 -23.30 13.71 -9.15
CA ALA A 300 -24.16 13.74 -7.97
C ALA A 300 -23.89 12.55 -7.03
N MET A 301 -23.76 11.33 -7.58
CA MET A 301 -23.38 10.14 -6.80
C MET A 301 -21.97 10.24 -6.22
N LYS A 302 -21.02 10.85 -6.95
CA LYS A 302 -19.69 11.22 -6.43
C LYS A 302 -19.80 12.18 -5.23
N ARG A 303 -20.63 13.22 -5.31
CA ARG A 303 -20.88 14.14 -4.17
C ARG A 303 -21.50 13.40 -2.98
N ALA A 304 -22.42 12.48 -3.23
CA ALA A 304 -23.01 11.64 -2.18
C ALA A 304 -21.95 10.76 -1.50
N ALA A 305 -21.12 10.06 -2.27
CA ALA A 305 -20.01 9.26 -1.77
C ALA A 305 -19.03 10.09 -0.92
N SER A 306 -18.66 11.28 -1.40
CA SER A 306 -17.80 12.22 -0.66
C SER A 306 -18.44 12.65 0.67
N ALA A 307 -19.75 12.92 0.69
CA ALA A 307 -20.49 13.24 1.90
C ALA A 307 -20.55 12.05 2.89
N VAL A 308 -20.59 10.81 2.39
CA VAL A 308 -20.52 9.60 3.24
C VAL A 308 -19.14 9.44 3.86
N LEU A 309 -18.06 9.56 3.07
CA LEU A 309 -16.68 9.49 3.57
C LEU A 309 -16.35 10.58 4.60
N SER A 310 -16.99 11.74 4.45
CA SER A 310 -16.87 12.88 5.37
C SER A 310 -17.65 12.71 6.67
N SER A 311 -18.52 11.69 6.76
CA SER A 311 -19.39 11.50 7.91
C SER A 311 -18.62 10.96 9.11
N PRO A 312 -18.87 11.47 10.34
CA PRO A 312 -18.37 10.84 11.55
C PRO A 312 -18.77 9.37 11.67
N ARG A 313 -19.90 8.94 11.09
CA ARG A 313 -20.32 7.52 11.08
C ARG A 313 -19.40 6.62 10.25
N PHE A 314 -18.75 7.17 9.22
CA PHE A 314 -17.75 6.46 8.44
C PHE A 314 -16.38 6.47 9.14
N LEU A 315 -15.97 7.62 9.67
CA LEU A 315 -14.65 7.80 10.28
C LEU A 315 -14.53 7.16 11.66
N LEU A 316 -15.60 7.18 12.46
CA LEU A 316 -15.57 6.73 13.85
C LEU A 316 -16.08 5.30 13.99
N ARG A 317 -15.45 4.57 14.91
CA ARG A 317 -15.88 3.30 15.45
C ARG A 317 -16.26 3.50 16.91
N TYR A 318 -17.41 2.97 17.30
CA TYR A 318 -17.89 3.01 18.66
C TYR A 318 -17.87 1.60 19.26
N GLY A 319 -17.56 1.50 20.54
CA GLY A 319 -17.88 0.32 21.35
C GLY A 319 -19.39 0.25 21.67
N SER A 320 -19.84 -0.91 22.13
CA SER A 320 -21.23 -1.08 22.57
C SER A 320 -21.42 -0.49 23.97
N THR A 321 -22.43 0.37 24.15
CA THR A 321 -22.88 0.86 25.47
C THR A 321 -23.59 -0.24 26.28
N SER A 322 -24.04 -1.31 25.62
CA SER A 322 -24.92 -2.34 26.19
C SER A 322 -24.25 -3.72 26.13
N ALA A 323 -23.54 -4.10 27.20
CA ALA A 323 -23.09 -5.47 27.52
C ALA A 323 -22.89 -6.42 26.30
N GLY A 324 -22.15 -6.01 25.27
CA GLY A 324 -21.83 -6.84 24.10
C GLY A 324 -23.00 -7.31 23.24
N LYS A 325 -24.15 -6.61 23.21
CA LYS A 325 -25.34 -7.05 22.44
C LYS A 325 -25.50 -6.48 21.04
N ASP A 326 -24.70 -5.47 20.68
CA ASP A 326 -24.76 -4.90 19.34
C ASP A 326 -23.91 -5.75 18.38
N LEU A 327 -24.57 -6.59 17.59
CA LEU A 327 -23.91 -7.50 16.65
C LEU A 327 -23.21 -6.75 15.52
N PHE A 328 -23.61 -5.53 15.18
CA PHE A 328 -22.88 -4.70 14.22
C PHE A 328 -21.53 -4.26 14.80
N VAL A 329 -21.46 -3.95 16.09
CA VAL A 329 -20.20 -3.66 16.78
C VAL A 329 -19.31 -4.91 16.82
N VAL A 330 -19.89 -6.10 17.03
CA VAL A 330 -19.15 -7.37 16.98
C VAL A 330 -18.57 -7.61 15.58
N ALA A 331 -19.40 -7.51 14.54
CA ALA A 331 -18.99 -7.62 13.14
C ALA A 331 -17.87 -6.64 12.78
N SER A 332 -18.03 -5.36 13.16
CA SER A 332 -17.04 -4.32 12.95
C SER A 332 -15.74 -4.59 13.72
N ASN A 333 -15.81 -5.05 14.97
CA ASN A 333 -14.59 -5.38 15.72
C ASN A 333 -13.85 -6.57 15.12
N LEU A 334 -14.57 -7.61 14.69
CA LEU A 334 -13.99 -8.77 14.04
C LEU A 334 -13.33 -8.40 12.71
N SER A 335 -14.00 -7.61 11.86
CA SER A 335 -13.48 -7.20 10.55
C SER A 335 -12.23 -6.32 10.67
N PHE A 336 -12.23 -5.36 11.59
CA PHE A 336 -11.06 -4.50 11.78
C PHE A 336 -9.91 -5.24 12.48
N PHE A 337 -10.19 -6.32 13.21
CA PHE A 337 -9.16 -7.17 13.77
C PHE A 337 -8.48 -8.03 12.69
N LEU A 338 -9.25 -8.74 11.86
CA LEU A 338 -8.72 -9.68 10.86
C LEU A 338 -8.32 -9.02 9.53
N TRP A 339 -9.08 -8.03 9.06
CA TRP A 339 -8.90 -7.42 7.74
C TRP A 339 -8.49 -5.96 7.78
N ASN A 340 -8.34 -5.39 8.99
CA ASN A 340 -8.00 -3.99 9.18
C ASN A 340 -8.87 -3.04 8.33
N SER A 341 -10.15 -3.41 8.17
CA SER A 341 -11.12 -2.79 7.28
C SER A 341 -12.56 -3.05 7.77
N GLY A 342 -13.54 -2.47 7.08
CA GLY A 342 -14.96 -2.68 7.36
C GLY A 342 -15.42 -4.14 7.13
N PRO A 343 -16.51 -4.55 7.78
CA PRO A 343 -17.14 -5.85 7.53
C PRO A 343 -17.69 -5.91 6.11
N ASP A 344 -17.70 -7.10 5.52
CA ASP A 344 -18.38 -7.34 4.25
C ASP A 344 -19.89 -7.48 4.42
N LEU A 345 -20.59 -7.57 3.29
CA LEU A 345 -22.05 -7.64 3.27
C LEU A 345 -22.57 -8.86 4.05
N GLU A 346 -21.97 -10.03 3.84
CA GLU A 346 -22.35 -11.27 4.53
C GLU A 346 -22.25 -11.12 6.05
N LEU A 347 -21.16 -10.55 6.57
CA LEU A 347 -21.00 -10.37 8.01
C LEU A 347 -21.97 -9.35 8.60
N LEU A 348 -22.32 -8.30 7.84
CA LEU A 348 -23.33 -7.33 8.24
C LEU A 348 -24.75 -7.90 8.21
N GLU A 349 -25.08 -8.73 7.22
CA GLU A 349 -26.38 -9.40 7.13
C GLU A 349 -26.57 -10.39 8.28
N LEU A 350 -25.54 -11.15 8.65
CA LEU A 350 -25.56 -12.01 9.85
C LEU A 350 -25.74 -11.22 11.15
N ALA A 351 -25.17 -10.00 11.21
CA ALA A 351 -25.36 -9.11 12.34
C ALA A 351 -26.79 -8.54 12.39
N GLU A 352 -27.35 -8.17 11.23
CA GLU A 352 -28.71 -7.64 11.10
C GLU A 352 -29.76 -8.70 11.43
N SER A 353 -29.59 -9.94 10.96
CA SER A 353 -30.54 -11.04 11.22
C SER A 353 -30.50 -11.56 12.66
N GLY A 354 -29.44 -11.24 13.42
CA GLY A 354 -29.23 -11.78 14.76
C GLY A 354 -28.43 -13.08 14.80
N GLU A 355 -28.17 -13.70 13.64
CA GLU A 355 -27.50 -15.01 13.55
C GLU A 355 -26.04 -14.98 13.99
N LEU A 356 -25.37 -13.82 13.92
CA LEU A 356 -23.98 -13.67 14.40
C LEU A 356 -23.85 -13.94 15.92
N ALA A 357 -24.95 -13.93 16.69
CA ALA A 357 -24.96 -14.34 18.08
C ALA A 357 -24.80 -15.87 18.27
N ASN A 358 -25.08 -16.66 17.24
CA ASN A 358 -24.90 -18.11 17.26
C ASN A 358 -23.40 -18.44 17.15
N LEU A 359 -22.90 -19.27 18.07
CA LEU A 359 -21.49 -19.60 18.16
C LEU A 359 -20.95 -20.33 16.91
N ASP A 360 -21.73 -21.20 16.30
CA ASP A 360 -21.31 -21.95 15.12
C ASP A 360 -21.27 -21.06 13.88
N VAL A 361 -22.26 -20.17 13.73
CA VAL A 361 -22.27 -19.12 12.70
C VAL A 361 -21.06 -18.19 12.88
N PHE A 362 -20.79 -17.75 14.11
CA PHE A 362 -19.65 -16.90 14.43
C PHE A 362 -18.32 -17.58 14.09
N LYS A 363 -18.14 -18.85 14.48
CA LYS A 363 -16.94 -19.64 14.13
C LYS A 363 -16.77 -19.78 12.62
N ASN A 364 -17.85 -20.05 11.89
CA ASN A 364 -17.80 -20.16 10.43
C ASN A 364 -17.42 -18.84 9.77
N ALA A 365 -17.97 -17.72 10.25
CA ALA A 365 -17.58 -16.38 9.80
C ALA A 365 -16.09 -16.12 10.07
N CYS A 366 -15.58 -16.41 11.26
CA CYS A 366 -14.15 -16.29 11.57
C CYS A 366 -13.27 -17.13 10.63
N ASN A 367 -13.63 -18.40 10.41
CA ASN A 367 -12.87 -19.30 9.53
C ASN A 367 -12.85 -18.81 8.07
N ARG A 368 -14.00 -18.34 7.56
CA ARG A 368 -14.11 -17.71 6.24
C ARG A 368 -13.19 -16.50 6.15
N MET A 369 -13.21 -15.64 7.17
CA MET A 369 -12.43 -14.41 7.17
C MET A 369 -10.92 -14.64 7.27
N MET A 370 -10.48 -15.63 8.06
CA MET A 370 -9.08 -16.06 8.11
C MET A 370 -8.61 -16.69 6.80
N SER A 371 -9.54 -17.24 6.02
CA SER A 371 -9.27 -17.82 4.70
C SER A 371 -9.33 -16.79 3.56
N ASP A 372 -9.74 -15.55 3.83
CA ASP A 372 -9.84 -14.52 2.79
C ASP A 372 -8.48 -13.83 2.60
N SER A 373 -8.12 -13.46 1.36
CA SER A 373 -6.84 -12.80 1.06
C SER A 373 -6.65 -11.47 1.81
N ARG A 374 -7.73 -10.83 2.26
CA ARG A 374 -7.67 -9.64 3.13
C ARG A 374 -6.99 -9.91 4.48
N ILE A 375 -6.81 -11.16 4.89
CA ILE A 375 -6.04 -11.53 6.09
C ILE A 375 -4.59 -11.03 6.04
N GLU A 376 -4.04 -10.81 4.83
CA GLU A 376 -2.74 -10.17 4.62
C GLU A 376 -2.60 -8.88 5.46
N ARG A 377 -3.67 -8.11 5.62
CA ARG A 377 -3.64 -6.83 6.34
C ARG A 377 -3.43 -6.98 7.85
N PHE A 378 -3.88 -8.09 8.43
CA PHE A 378 -3.52 -8.45 9.80
C PHE A 378 -2.05 -8.83 9.89
N LEU A 379 -1.57 -9.65 8.95
CA LEU A 379 -0.17 -10.08 8.85
C LEU A 379 0.79 -8.92 8.53
N ASP A 380 0.31 -7.84 7.93
CA ASP A 380 1.08 -6.61 7.70
C ASP A 380 1.16 -5.75 8.96
N ALA A 381 0.03 -5.60 9.66
CA ALA A 381 -0.11 -4.60 10.72
C ALA A 381 0.28 -5.12 12.10
N PHE A 382 -0.09 -6.35 12.44
CA PHE A 382 0.12 -6.88 13.78
C PHE A 382 1.61 -7.19 14.08
N PRO A 383 2.30 -8.06 13.31
CA PRO A 383 3.67 -8.44 13.65
C PRO A 383 4.66 -7.28 13.53
N SER A 384 4.46 -6.38 12.55
CA SER A 384 5.30 -5.19 12.38
C SER A 384 5.24 -4.24 13.59
N GLN A 385 4.07 -4.13 14.23
CA GLN A 385 3.86 -3.33 15.44
C GLN A 385 4.32 -4.05 16.70
N TRP A 386 3.95 -5.33 16.83
CA TRP A 386 4.31 -6.16 17.98
C TRP A 386 5.82 -6.23 18.18
N MET A 387 6.58 -6.47 17.10
CA MET A 387 8.06 -6.53 17.12
C MET A 387 8.72 -5.16 16.93
N GLN A 388 7.95 -4.08 16.74
CA GLN A 388 8.44 -2.73 16.47
C GLN A 388 9.48 -2.68 15.32
N LEU A 389 9.24 -3.43 14.25
CA LEU A 389 10.20 -3.62 13.15
C LEU A 389 10.55 -2.31 12.42
N GLU A 390 9.71 -1.28 12.53
CA GLU A 390 10.02 0.04 11.96
C GLU A 390 11.28 0.68 12.58
N ASN A 391 11.63 0.33 13.83
CA ASN A 391 12.85 0.80 14.48
C ASN A 391 14.10 0.27 13.76
N LEU A 392 14.02 -0.89 13.10
CA LEU A 392 15.13 -1.46 12.35
C LEU A 392 15.46 -0.63 11.09
N LEU A 393 14.49 0.09 10.52
CA LEU A 393 14.74 1.02 9.40
C LEU A 393 15.65 2.18 9.81
N GLY A 394 15.61 2.59 11.09
CA GLY A 394 16.44 3.65 11.65
C GLY A 394 17.74 3.16 12.29
N ALA A 395 18.03 1.86 12.24
CA ALA A 395 19.22 1.31 12.89
C ALA A 395 20.51 1.75 12.17
N THR A 396 21.50 2.17 12.96
CA THR A 396 22.83 2.56 12.46
C THR A 396 23.91 1.75 13.19
N PRO A 397 24.13 0.48 12.82
CA PRO A 397 25.14 -0.35 13.47
C PRO A 397 26.56 0.17 13.21
N ASP A 398 27.51 -0.18 14.08
CA ASP A 398 28.92 0.20 13.91
C ASP A 398 29.44 -0.28 12.54
N PRO A 399 29.87 0.62 11.64
CA PRO A 399 30.39 0.25 10.32
C PRO A 399 31.60 -0.69 10.37
N LYS A 400 32.33 -0.76 11.50
CA LYS A 400 33.42 -1.72 11.68
C LYS A 400 32.92 -3.15 11.86
N LEU A 401 31.75 -3.31 12.51
CA LEU A 401 31.12 -4.61 12.75
C LEU A 401 30.20 -5.01 11.60
N ALA A 402 29.47 -4.04 11.04
CA ALA A 402 28.44 -4.25 10.01
C ALA A 402 28.76 -3.45 8.74
N ARG A 403 29.95 -3.69 8.16
CA ARG A 403 30.47 -2.93 7.00
C ARG A 403 29.52 -2.86 5.82
N LEU A 404 28.73 -3.91 5.62
CA LEU A 404 27.85 -4.02 4.46
C LEU A 404 26.47 -3.36 4.66
N PHE A 405 26.17 -2.82 5.84
CA PHE A 405 24.79 -2.50 6.25
C PHE A 405 24.22 -1.34 5.46
N ASN A 406 25.09 -0.37 5.15
CA ASN A 406 24.75 0.86 4.43
C ASN A 406 25.52 0.96 3.10
N VAL A 407 25.81 -0.18 2.44
CA VAL A 407 26.49 -0.17 1.12
C VAL A 407 25.67 0.60 0.10
N ASP A 408 24.38 0.31 0.03
CA ASP A 408 23.41 1.19 -0.59
C ASP A 408 22.72 2.01 0.50
N LYS A 409 22.94 3.33 0.49
CA LYS A 409 22.32 4.25 1.45
C LYS A 409 20.81 4.39 1.25
N SER A 410 20.32 4.11 0.04
CA SER A 410 18.90 4.14 -0.29
C SER A 410 18.18 2.84 0.06
N SER A 411 18.93 1.73 0.13
CA SER A 411 18.43 0.39 0.44
C SER A 411 19.35 -0.31 1.44
N PRO A 412 19.40 0.15 2.71
CA PRO A 412 20.21 -0.49 3.72
C PRO A 412 19.74 -1.92 3.97
N ALA A 413 20.63 -2.75 4.52
CA ALA A 413 20.37 -4.17 4.81
C ALA A 413 19.10 -4.38 5.65
N SER A 414 18.76 -3.44 6.53
CA SER A 414 17.53 -3.46 7.33
C SER A 414 16.25 -3.61 6.52
N VAL A 415 16.19 -3.05 5.31
CA VAL A 415 15.02 -3.15 4.42
C VAL A 415 14.73 -4.60 4.05
N GLN A 416 15.77 -5.42 3.88
CA GLN A 416 15.62 -6.86 3.62
C GLN A 416 15.46 -7.66 4.92
N MET A 417 16.20 -7.31 5.98
CA MET A 417 16.14 -8.03 7.27
C MET A 417 14.75 -7.98 7.90
N ILE A 418 13.98 -6.90 7.72
CA ILE A 418 12.61 -6.78 8.23
C ILE A 418 11.68 -7.84 7.63
N LEU A 419 11.98 -8.34 6.42
CA LEU A 419 11.13 -9.31 5.74
C LEU A 419 11.24 -10.70 6.36
N GLU A 420 12.38 -11.07 6.95
CA GLU A 420 12.58 -12.40 7.55
C GLU A 420 11.57 -12.73 8.67
N PRO A 421 11.42 -11.91 9.73
CA PRO A 421 10.44 -12.18 10.77
C PRO A 421 8.99 -12.07 10.28
N LEU A 422 8.72 -11.26 9.25
CA LEU A 422 7.38 -11.15 8.66
C LEU A 422 7.02 -12.41 7.86
N LEU A 423 7.96 -12.95 7.08
CA LEU A 423 7.79 -14.22 6.36
C LEU A 423 7.69 -15.42 7.31
N LEU A 424 8.41 -15.39 8.43
CA LEU A 424 8.23 -16.38 9.50
C LEU A 424 6.80 -16.30 10.06
N PHE A 425 6.29 -15.10 10.30
CA PHE A 425 4.91 -14.92 10.80
C PHE A 425 3.87 -15.42 9.79
N ASP A 426 4.07 -15.17 8.50
CA ASP A 426 3.23 -15.73 7.43
C ASP A 426 3.25 -17.26 7.42
N ALA A 427 4.45 -17.86 7.55
CA ALA A 427 4.60 -19.30 7.59
C ALA A 427 3.89 -19.92 8.80
N MET A 428 3.96 -19.27 9.96
CA MET A 428 3.29 -19.75 11.15
C MET A 428 1.78 -19.69 11.04
N PHE A 429 1.26 -18.63 10.45
CA PHE A 429 -0.17 -18.50 10.17
C PHE A 429 -0.65 -19.54 9.15
N LEU A 430 0.05 -19.66 8.02
CA LEU A 430 -0.40 -20.50 6.89
C LEU A 430 -0.27 -22.00 7.18
N GLU A 431 0.75 -22.40 7.93
CA GLU A 431 1.06 -23.81 8.24
C GLU A 431 0.63 -24.25 9.64
N ASP A 432 -0.06 -23.38 10.40
CA ASP A 432 -0.48 -23.63 11.79
C ASP A 432 0.68 -24.10 12.68
N ARG A 433 1.81 -23.38 12.60
CA ARG A 433 3.04 -23.78 13.30
C ARG A 433 3.00 -23.40 14.78
N PRO A 434 3.72 -24.13 15.65
CA PRO A 434 3.82 -23.81 17.07
C PRO A 434 4.35 -22.39 17.32
N VAL A 435 3.70 -21.64 18.23
CA VAL A 435 4.09 -20.26 18.61
C VAL A 435 5.56 -20.15 19.05
N ILE A 436 6.13 -21.22 19.59
CA ILE A 436 7.54 -21.28 20.02
C ILE A 436 8.53 -21.10 18.85
N GLU A 437 8.12 -21.35 17.60
CA GLU A 437 8.95 -21.09 16.43
C GLU A 437 9.20 -19.59 16.19
N LEU A 438 8.45 -18.67 16.82
CA LEU A 438 8.81 -17.24 16.82
C LEU A 438 10.11 -16.94 17.59
N ILE A 439 10.45 -17.78 18.56
CA ILE A 439 11.64 -17.61 19.41
C ILE A 439 12.80 -18.44 18.88
N ALA A 440 12.53 -19.67 18.45
CA ALA A 440 13.53 -20.61 17.97
C ALA A 440 13.07 -21.26 16.64
N PRO A 441 13.06 -20.50 15.54
CA PRO A 441 12.64 -21.03 14.25
C PRO A 441 13.63 -22.09 13.73
N ARG A 442 13.11 -23.13 13.09
CA ARG A 442 13.94 -24.19 12.48
C ARG A 442 14.38 -23.86 11.04
N PHE A 443 13.88 -22.77 10.48
CA PHE A 443 14.14 -22.31 9.12
C PHE A 443 14.03 -20.77 9.08
N SER A 444 14.54 -20.14 8.01
CA SER A 444 14.30 -18.73 7.72
C SER A 444 14.18 -18.54 6.21
N TYR A 445 13.44 -17.50 5.80
CA TYR A 445 13.47 -17.01 4.43
C TYR A 445 14.52 -15.92 4.31
N GLN A 446 15.48 -16.09 3.41
CA GLN A 446 16.58 -15.15 3.24
C GLN A 446 16.72 -14.80 1.76
N SER A 447 16.98 -13.52 1.48
CA SER A 447 17.47 -13.11 0.17
C SER A 447 18.90 -13.61 -0.04
N GLU A 448 19.35 -13.66 -1.30
CA GLU A 448 20.76 -13.98 -1.62
C GLU A 448 21.75 -13.07 -0.88
N PHE A 449 21.39 -11.79 -0.72
CA PHE A 449 22.18 -10.82 0.01
C PHE A 449 22.31 -11.17 1.50
N LEU A 450 21.21 -11.50 2.18
CA LEU A 450 21.22 -11.86 3.60
C LEU A 450 21.88 -13.22 3.83
N GLN A 451 21.67 -14.18 2.93
CA GLN A 451 22.35 -15.47 2.98
C GLN A 451 23.87 -15.28 2.87
N ALA A 452 24.33 -14.50 1.90
CA ALA A 452 25.74 -14.16 1.75
C ALA A 452 26.28 -13.40 2.96
N TRP A 453 25.46 -12.53 3.57
CA TRP A 453 25.81 -11.81 4.77
C TRP A 453 26.05 -12.74 5.97
N TYR A 454 25.13 -13.67 6.24
CA TYR A 454 25.16 -14.50 7.44
C TYR A 454 26.16 -15.64 7.36
N THR A 455 26.43 -16.15 6.16
CA THR A 455 27.17 -17.40 6.01
C THR A 455 28.57 -17.22 5.43
N SER A 456 28.81 -16.18 4.64
CA SER A 456 30.11 -15.99 4.01
C SER A 456 31.08 -15.32 4.99
N ASP A 457 32.37 -15.63 4.85
CA ASP A 457 33.42 -14.93 5.60
C ASP A 457 33.66 -13.50 5.07
N LEU A 458 32.81 -13.07 4.13
CA LEU A 458 32.78 -11.77 3.43
C LEU A 458 34.12 -11.42 2.80
N LYS A 459 34.97 -12.42 2.52
CA LYS A 459 36.20 -12.24 1.78
C LYS A 459 35.90 -12.25 0.29
N PRO A 460 36.52 -11.35 -0.49
CA PRO A 460 36.40 -11.42 -1.93
C PRO A 460 36.86 -12.81 -2.40
N PRO A 461 36.12 -13.46 -3.31
CA PRO A 461 36.52 -14.75 -3.84
C PRO A 461 37.91 -14.62 -4.47
N ARG A 462 38.79 -15.60 -4.22
CA ARG A 462 40.09 -15.66 -4.89
C ARG A 462 39.84 -15.97 -6.36
N PHE A 463 40.08 -15.01 -7.22
CA PHE A 463 40.01 -15.19 -8.66
C PHE A 463 41.32 -15.75 -9.19
N ASP A 464 41.23 -16.75 -10.07
CA ASP A 464 42.38 -17.19 -10.87
C ASP A 464 42.60 -16.17 -12.00
N THR A 465 43.50 -15.23 -11.75
CA THR A 465 43.89 -14.21 -12.73
C THR A 465 44.37 -14.82 -14.04
N LYS A 466 45.04 -15.98 -14.01
CA LYS A 466 45.54 -16.64 -15.22
C LYS A 466 44.39 -17.21 -16.04
N ALA A 467 43.43 -17.88 -15.40
CA ALA A 467 42.24 -18.39 -16.09
C ALA A 467 41.40 -17.27 -16.71
N ILE A 468 41.23 -16.14 -16.01
CA ILE A 468 40.51 -14.98 -16.52
C ILE A 468 41.24 -14.37 -17.72
N VAL A 469 42.56 -14.19 -17.64
CA VAL A 469 43.36 -13.67 -18.76
C VAL A 469 43.31 -14.60 -19.97
N ALA A 470 43.39 -15.92 -19.75
CA ALA A 470 43.27 -16.91 -20.83
C ALA A 470 41.88 -16.88 -21.49
N ARG A 471 40.81 -16.78 -20.69
CA ARG A 471 39.44 -16.63 -21.20
C ARG A 471 39.26 -15.33 -21.99
N ASN A 472 39.81 -14.23 -21.49
CA ASN A 472 39.75 -12.94 -22.18
C ASN A 472 40.50 -12.99 -23.52
N LYS A 473 41.68 -13.61 -23.55
CA LYS A 473 42.43 -13.83 -24.79
C LYS A 473 41.62 -14.65 -25.80
N SER A 474 40.99 -15.75 -25.37
CA SER A 474 40.13 -16.54 -26.25
C SER A 474 38.91 -15.74 -26.76
N ASN A 475 38.32 -14.90 -25.91
CA ASN A 475 37.24 -14.02 -26.31
C ASN A 475 37.71 -12.93 -27.30
N ASP A 476 38.92 -12.39 -27.13
CA ASP A 476 39.53 -11.44 -28.07
C ASP A 476 39.79 -12.08 -29.44
N GLU A 477 40.30 -13.31 -29.48
CA GLU A 477 40.49 -14.09 -30.70
C GLU A 477 39.15 -14.33 -31.42
N LYS A 478 38.10 -14.72 -30.69
CA LYS A 478 36.74 -14.86 -31.24
C LYS A 478 36.21 -13.53 -31.79
N ARG A 479 36.39 -12.43 -31.06
CA ARG A 479 35.98 -11.09 -31.52
C ARG A 479 36.71 -10.69 -32.80
N ALA A 480 38.01 -10.96 -32.90
CA ALA A 480 38.79 -10.71 -34.10
C ALA A 480 38.27 -11.54 -35.29
N ALA A 481 38.04 -12.84 -35.09
CA ALA A 481 37.50 -13.72 -36.12
C ALA A 481 36.11 -13.28 -36.61
N PHE A 482 35.22 -12.87 -35.71
CA PHE A 482 33.92 -12.33 -36.08
C PHE A 482 34.03 -11.02 -36.87
N ARG A 483 34.95 -10.11 -36.50
CA ARG A 483 35.18 -8.90 -37.30
C ARG A 483 35.63 -9.21 -38.72
N THR A 484 36.56 -10.16 -38.89
CA THR A 484 37.00 -10.60 -40.22
C THR A 484 35.84 -11.20 -41.02
N THR A 485 34.97 -11.98 -40.35
CA THR A 485 33.79 -12.56 -40.99
C THR A 485 32.81 -11.48 -41.45
N ILE A 486 32.55 -10.47 -40.61
CA ILE A 486 31.70 -9.33 -40.94
C ILE A 486 32.26 -8.60 -42.17
N GLN A 487 33.55 -8.25 -42.17
CA GLN A 487 34.19 -7.58 -43.30
C GLN A 487 34.10 -8.40 -44.59
N SER A 488 34.30 -9.71 -44.51
CA SER A 488 34.15 -10.60 -45.67
C SER A 488 32.71 -10.63 -46.19
N LYS A 489 31.72 -10.69 -45.29
CA LYS A 489 30.30 -10.70 -45.66
C LYS A 489 29.84 -9.36 -46.21
N GLU A 490 30.35 -8.25 -45.71
CA GLU A 490 30.12 -6.91 -46.27
C GLU A 490 30.70 -6.79 -47.69
N ALA A 491 31.89 -7.33 -47.93
CA ALA A 491 32.48 -7.37 -49.26
C ALA A 491 31.66 -8.24 -50.23
N GLU A 492 31.18 -9.40 -49.78
CA GLU A 492 30.29 -10.29 -50.57
C GLU A 492 28.93 -9.62 -50.84
N LEU A 493 28.36 -8.93 -49.86
CA LEU A 493 27.14 -8.14 -50.04
C LEU A 493 27.36 -7.07 -51.10
N LYS A 494 28.51 -6.38 -51.07
CA LYS A 494 28.86 -5.35 -52.03
C LYS A 494 28.98 -5.91 -53.45
N THR A 495 29.61 -7.07 -53.65
CA THR A 495 29.71 -7.70 -54.97
C THR A 495 28.35 -8.12 -55.55
N LEU A 496 27.38 -8.46 -54.69
CA LEU A 496 26.01 -8.77 -55.11
C LEU A 496 25.17 -7.51 -55.40
N VAL A 497 25.31 -6.48 -54.56
CA VAL A 497 24.47 -5.26 -54.62
C VAL A 497 24.96 -4.27 -55.68
N ASP A 498 26.27 -4.07 -55.82
CA ASP A 498 26.83 -3.06 -56.72
C ASP A 498 26.42 -3.25 -58.20
N PRO A 499 26.39 -4.47 -58.77
CA PRO A 499 25.93 -4.68 -60.14
C PRO A 499 24.45 -4.34 -60.33
N VAL A 500 23.60 -4.67 -59.35
CA VAL A 500 22.16 -4.34 -59.37
C VAL A 500 21.98 -2.82 -59.26
N LYS A 501 22.70 -2.17 -58.35
CA LYS A 501 22.73 -0.72 -58.18
C LYS A 501 23.19 -0.03 -59.47
N ALA A 502 24.25 -0.53 -60.11
CA ALA A 502 24.74 -0.01 -61.38
C ALA A 502 23.71 -0.18 -62.51
N ARG A 503 22.98 -1.31 -62.57
CA ARG A 503 21.89 -1.52 -63.52
C ARG A 503 20.73 -0.55 -63.31
N LEU A 504 20.32 -0.33 -62.06
CA LEU A 504 19.28 0.63 -61.70
C LEU A 504 19.70 2.07 -62.05
N LEU A 505 20.95 2.45 -61.75
CA LEU A 505 21.51 3.77 -62.10
C LEU A 505 21.62 3.97 -63.63
N LYS A 506 21.96 2.92 -64.39
CA LYS A 506 21.99 2.96 -65.86
C LYS A 506 20.59 3.11 -66.47
N ALA A 507 19.57 2.46 -65.88
CA ALA A 507 18.18 2.67 -66.26
C ALA A 507 17.71 4.11 -65.94
N ARG A 508 18.19 4.68 -64.83
CA ARG A 508 17.91 6.06 -64.40
C ARG A 508 18.53 7.12 -65.34
N ARG A 509 19.68 6.83 -65.97
CA ARG A 509 20.35 7.74 -66.94
C ARG A 509 19.57 8.00 -68.23
N LYS A 510 18.45 7.30 -68.49
CA LYS A 510 17.55 7.61 -69.63
C LYS A 510 16.54 8.74 -69.35
N GLY A 511 16.54 9.35 -68.16
CA GLY A 511 15.69 10.51 -67.86
C GLY A 511 16.40 11.57 -67.02
N GLY A 512 16.61 12.75 -67.61
CA GLY A 512 16.93 14.02 -66.93
C GLY A 512 18.36 14.20 -66.41
N LYS A 513 18.87 15.45 -66.42
CA LYS A 513 20.16 15.82 -65.81
C LYS A 513 20.16 15.45 -64.33
N PRO A 514 21.22 14.82 -63.80
CA PRO A 514 21.29 14.47 -62.38
C PRO A 514 21.31 15.73 -61.51
N VAL A 515 20.50 15.72 -60.45
CA VAL A 515 20.58 16.68 -59.35
C VAL A 515 21.85 16.33 -58.55
N ASN A 516 22.70 17.33 -58.29
CA ASN A 516 23.83 17.15 -57.38
C ASN A 516 23.28 17.02 -55.95
N LEU A 517 23.55 15.89 -55.30
CA LEU A 517 23.12 15.59 -53.93
C LEU A 517 24.28 15.62 -52.93
N ASP A 518 25.45 16.11 -53.36
CA ASP A 518 26.58 16.27 -52.45
C ASP A 518 26.22 17.27 -51.34
N PRO A 519 26.46 16.93 -50.06
CA PRO A 519 26.17 17.82 -48.96
C PRO A 519 27.03 19.08 -49.04
N ILE A 520 26.44 20.22 -48.69
CA ILE A 520 27.12 21.52 -48.71
C ILE A 520 27.99 21.70 -47.45
N ALA A 521 27.56 21.11 -46.33
CA ALA A 521 28.28 21.06 -45.06
C ALA A 521 27.76 19.87 -44.23
N ALA A 522 28.56 19.38 -43.30
CA ALA A 522 28.13 18.39 -42.31
C ALA A 522 28.89 18.57 -40.98
N TRP A 523 28.17 18.55 -39.86
CA TRP A 523 28.74 18.68 -38.52
C TRP A 523 28.42 17.42 -37.71
N GLU A 524 29.46 16.78 -37.17
CA GLU A 524 29.30 15.53 -36.41
C GLU A 524 29.22 15.76 -34.89
N PHE A 525 29.52 16.96 -34.40
CA PHE A 525 29.49 17.34 -32.98
C PHE A 525 30.27 16.40 -32.03
N ASN A 526 31.33 15.79 -32.54
CA ASN A 526 32.25 14.94 -31.79
C ASN A 526 33.26 15.80 -31.01
N ASN A 527 32.76 16.57 -30.04
CA ASN A 527 33.50 17.54 -29.21
C ASN A 527 34.05 18.78 -29.95
N ASP A 528 33.60 19.04 -31.18
CA ASP A 528 33.88 20.30 -31.86
C ASP A 528 32.70 20.77 -32.74
N LEU A 529 32.87 21.96 -33.34
CA LEU A 529 31.88 22.61 -34.20
C LEU A 529 32.33 22.68 -35.67
N ARG A 530 33.29 21.84 -36.07
CA ARG A 530 33.88 21.91 -37.40
C ARG A 530 33.00 21.20 -38.41
N ASP A 531 32.73 21.89 -39.52
CA ASP A 531 32.28 21.28 -40.75
C ASP A 531 33.31 20.24 -41.24
N SER A 532 32.82 19.04 -41.53
CA SER A 532 33.59 17.88 -41.99
C SER A 532 33.63 17.76 -43.52
N VAL A 533 32.78 18.50 -44.23
CA VAL A 533 32.62 18.44 -45.69
C VAL A 533 33.12 19.72 -46.36
N GLY A 534 32.74 20.87 -45.80
CA GLY A 534 33.06 22.19 -46.34
C GLY A 534 33.88 23.04 -45.38
N SER A 535 33.68 24.36 -45.50
CA SER A 535 34.35 25.38 -44.67
C SER A 535 33.37 26.14 -43.77
N LEU A 536 32.14 25.65 -43.59
CA LEU A 536 31.10 26.29 -42.78
C LEU A 536 31.24 25.92 -41.29
N HIS A 537 32.42 26.07 -40.70
CA HIS A 537 32.63 25.78 -39.28
C HIS A 537 31.75 26.70 -38.40
N LEU A 538 31.01 26.14 -37.46
CA LEU A 538 30.05 26.88 -36.64
C LEU A 538 30.76 27.63 -35.50
N LYS A 539 30.21 28.79 -35.14
CA LYS A 539 30.57 29.53 -33.93
C LYS A 539 29.42 29.44 -32.92
N SER A 540 29.75 29.17 -31.67
CA SER A 540 28.78 29.16 -30.58
C SER A 540 28.58 30.56 -30.01
N HIS A 541 27.33 30.93 -29.82
CA HIS A 541 26.92 32.12 -29.10
C HIS A 541 26.17 31.68 -27.83
N GLY A 542 26.87 31.72 -26.69
CA GLY A 542 26.43 31.17 -25.41
C GLY A 542 27.21 29.91 -25.02
N LYS A 543 26.87 29.30 -23.86
CA LYS A 543 27.52 28.06 -23.40
C LYS A 543 26.92 26.86 -24.12
N ILE A 544 27.78 25.91 -24.48
CA ILE A 544 27.41 24.64 -25.12
C ILE A 544 28.12 23.49 -24.42
N SER A 545 27.55 22.30 -24.53
CA SER A 545 28.18 21.04 -24.11
C SER A 545 27.91 19.96 -25.15
N PHE A 546 28.79 18.97 -25.25
CA PHE A 546 28.63 17.84 -26.16
C PHE A 546 28.20 16.59 -25.38
N SER A 547 27.28 15.81 -25.94
CA SER A 547 26.83 14.54 -25.38
C SER A 547 26.43 13.60 -26.51
N GLU A 548 27.02 12.41 -26.56
CA GLU A 548 26.64 11.33 -27.49
C GLU A 548 26.56 11.75 -28.97
N GLY A 549 27.52 12.53 -29.48
CA GLY A 549 27.52 13.01 -30.88
C GLY A 549 26.52 14.14 -31.16
N MET A 550 25.99 14.77 -30.12
CA MET A 550 25.09 15.93 -30.21
C MET A 550 25.66 17.12 -29.47
N VAL A 551 25.28 18.32 -29.93
CA VAL A 551 25.51 19.57 -29.20
C VAL A 551 24.26 19.95 -28.40
N VAL A 552 24.43 20.14 -27.10
CA VAL A 552 23.37 20.55 -26.19
C VAL A 552 23.41 22.08 -26.06
N LEU A 553 22.30 22.71 -26.48
CA LEU A 553 22.12 24.16 -26.46
C LEU A 553 21.13 24.54 -25.35
N LYS A 554 21.46 25.54 -24.53
CA LYS A 554 20.59 26.08 -23.49
C LYS A 554 20.73 27.60 -23.46
N ASN A 555 19.70 28.29 -23.95
CA ASN A 555 19.75 29.74 -24.22
C ASN A 555 21.00 30.14 -25.05
N SER A 556 21.38 29.28 -25.99
CA SER A 556 22.54 29.42 -26.87
C SER A 556 22.20 28.98 -28.28
N TYR A 557 22.95 29.45 -29.27
CA TYR A 557 22.78 29.07 -30.67
C TYR A 557 24.12 28.93 -31.38
N LEU A 558 24.09 28.25 -32.53
CA LEU A 558 25.25 28.07 -33.40
C LEU A 558 25.04 28.85 -34.70
N GLN A 559 26.10 29.48 -35.20
CA GLN A 559 26.05 30.28 -36.42
C GLN A 559 27.19 29.92 -37.36
N SER A 560 26.87 29.65 -38.63
CA SER A 560 27.86 29.47 -39.69
C SER A 560 28.34 30.82 -40.24
N PRO A 561 29.47 30.86 -40.96
CA PRO A 561 29.78 31.96 -41.87
C PRO A 561 28.71 32.10 -42.95
N SER A 562 28.71 33.22 -43.66
CA SER A 562 27.83 33.45 -44.80
C SER A 562 28.03 32.36 -45.87
N LEU A 563 26.92 31.87 -46.43
CA LEU A 563 26.96 30.92 -47.54
C LEU A 563 27.66 31.55 -48.75
N SER A 564 28.49 30.77 -49.44
CA SER A 564 29.25 31.21 -50.61
C SER A 564 28.43 31.21 -51.91
N PHE A 565 27.14 30.91 -51.82
CA PHE A 565 26.21 30.83 -52.95
C PHE A 565 24.82 31.36 -52.55
N ASP A 566 24.06 31.77 -53.56
CA ASP A 566 22.69 32.22 -53.37
C ASP A 566 21.75 31.04 -53.13
N LEU A 567 21.02 31.06 -52.02
CA LEU A 567 19.94 30.11 -51.76
C LEU A 567 18.72 30.47 -52.62
N LYS A 568 18.52 29.72 -53.72
CA LYS A 568 17.42 29.95 -54.68
C LYS A 568 16.19 29.09 -54.43
N GLU A 569 16.33 28.07 -53.60
CA GLU A 569 15.24 27.16 -53.26
C GLU A 569 14.22 27.83 -52.36
N ARG A 570 12.94 27.53 -52.61
CA ARG A 570 11.81 28.12 -51.87
C ARG A 570 11.33 27.26 -50.69
N THR A 571 11.95 26.11 -50.50
CA THR A 571 11.57 25.13 -49.49
C THR A 571 12.80 24.77 -48.66
N LEU A 572 12.64 24.80 -47.34
CA LEU A 572 13.63 24.32 -46.38
C LEU A 572 13.05 23.12 -45.64
N GLU A 573 13.86 22.07 -45.49
CA GLU A 573 13.48 20.86 -44.77
C GLU A 573 14.52 20.58 -43.68
N VAL A 574 14.06 20.25 -42.46
CA VAL A 574 14.92 20.00 -41.31
C VAL A 574 14.45 18.75 -40.60
N TRP A 575 15.40 17.87 -40.28
CA TRP A 575 15.18 16.65 -39.54
C TRP A 575 15.99 16.73 -38.25
N GLY A 576 15.37 16.47 -37.09
CA GLY A 576 16.08 16.49 -35.82
C GLY A 576 15.28 15.93 -34.67
N MET A 577 15.96 15.70 -33.54
CA MET A 577 15.39 15.11 -32.33
C MET A 577 15.24 16.18 -31.25
N VAL A 578 14.06 16.28 -30.66
CA VAL A 578 13.80 17.17 -29.51
C VAL A 578 14.10 16.44 -28.20
N HIS A 579 14.62 17.17 -27.21
CA HIS A 579 14.80 16.63 -25.86
C HIS A 579 13.46 16.21 -25.23
N ASN A 580 12.40 17.00 -25.43
CA ASN A 580 11.01 16.60 -25.20
C ASN A 580 10.06 17.44 -26.07
N ILE A 581 8.87 16.92 -26.35
CA ILE A 581 7.86 17.58 -27.19
C ILE A 581 7.15 18.77 -26.48
N ASP A 582 7.32 18.89 -25.17
CA ASP A 582 6.70 19.93 -24.33
C ASP A 582 7.64 21.12 -24.04
N GLN A 583 8.77 21.20 -24.74
CA GLN A 583 9.73 22.28 -24.57
C GLN A 583 9.14 23.63 -25.02
N ASP A 584 9.45 24.67 -24.26
CA ASP A 584 9.02 26.03 -24.53
C ASP A 584 10.05 26.72 -25.44
N GLY A 585 9.74 26.80 -26.73
CA GLY A 585 10.47 27.57 -27.74
C GLY A 585 11.89 27.08 -28.07
N GLY A 586 12.12 26.66 -29.32
CA GLY A 586 13.46 26.35 -29.83
C GLY A 586 13.55 26.44 -31.35
N GLY A 587 14.51 27.23 -31.85
CA GLY A 587 14.81 27.33 -33.28
C GLY A 587 15.65 26.15 -33.74
N PHE A 588 15.19 25.45 -34.78
CA PHE A 588 15.84 24.25 -35.31
C PHE A 588 16.89 24.59 -36.37
N MET A 589 16.50 25.38 -37.37
CA MET A 589 17.41 25.90 -38.38
C MET A 589 16.85 27.21 -38.92
N GLY A 590 17.72 28.20 -39.07
CA GLY A 590 17.38 29.52 -39.58
C GLY A 590 18.29 29.96 -40.72
N VAL A 591 17.73 30.77 -41.62
CA VAL A 591 18.48 31.43 -42.69
C VAL A 591 18.36 32.93 -42.47
N GLN A 592 19.51 33.61 -42.43
CA GLN A 592 19.60 35.07 -42.31
C GLN A 592 19.90 35.68 -43.69
N GLY A 593 19.03 36.58 -44.15
CA GLY A 593 19.20 37.31 -45.42
C GLY A 593 19.92 38.65 -45.23
N PRO A 594 20.17 39.40 -46.32
CA PRO A 594 20.72 40.75 -46.24
C PRO A 594 19.79 41.69 -45.45
N GLY A 595 20.30 42.35 -44.40
CA GLY A 595 19.53 43.18 -43.45
C GLY A 595 19.12 42.43 -42.17
N ASP A 596 18.12 42.94 -41.44
CA ASP A 596 17.55 42.29 -40.24
C ASP A 596 16.51 41.19 -40.58
N PHE A 597 16.58 40.60 -41.77
CA PHE A 597 15.65 39.57 -42.21
C PHE A 597 16.11 38.19 -41.75
N PHE A 598 15.27 37.52 -40.95
CA PHE A 598 15.55 36.21 -40.34
C PHE A 598 14.32 35.29 -40.48
N ASP A 599 14.53 34.11 -41.07
CA ASP A 599 13.50 33.07 -41.20
C ASP A 599 13.98 31.79 -40.54
N THR A 600 13.15 31.13 -39.74
CA THR A 600 13.55 29.98 -38.90
C THR A 600 12.38 29.06 -38.66
N ILE A 601 12.66 27.76 -38.70
CA ILE A 601 11.70 26.74 -38.28
C ILE A 601 11.75 26.62 -36.76
N VAL A 602 10.64 26.90 -36.09
CA VAL A 602 10.57 26.93 -34.62
C VAL A 602 9.51 25.96 -34.12
N LEU A 603 9.82 25.28 -33.00
CA LEU A 603 8.86 24.47 -32.26
C LEU A 603 8.55 25.12 -30.92
N GLY A 604 7.27 25.18 -30.54
CA GLY A 604 6.88 25.51 -29.17
C GLY A 604 6.96 27.00 -28.79
N GLU A 605 7.16 27.92 -29.74
CA GLU A 605 7.36 29.37 -29.46
C GLU A 605 6.08 30.08 -29.00
N ARG A 606 4.91 29.69 -29.55
CA ARG A 606 3.59 30.24 -29.13
C ARG A 606 2.75 29.22 -28.35
N LYS A 607 2.79 27.96 -28.78
CA LYS A 607 2.07 26.84 -28.19
C LYS A 607 2.94 25.59 -28.22
N LYS A 608 3.02 24.88 -27.10
CA LYS A 608 3.75 23.60 -27.01
C LYS A 608 3.30 22.64 -28.12
N ARG A 609 4.24 21.82 -28.60
CA ARG A 609 4.01 20.81 -29.65
C ARG A 609 3.58 21.34 -31.03
N HIS A 610 3.56 22.65 -31.27
CA HIS A 610 3.17 23.21 -32.57
C HIS A 610 4.37 23.81 -33.29
N TRP A 611 4.43 23.60 -34.61
CA TRP A 611 5.48 24.12 -35.48
C TRP A 611 5.06 25.46 -36.07
N ILE A 612 6.03 26.35 -36.28
CA ILE A 612 5.82 27.69 -36.83
C ILE A 612 6.88 27.99 -37.89
N SER A 613 6.46 28.59 -39.01
CA SER A 613 7.35 29.15 -40.03
C SER A 613 7.70 30.59 -39.68
N GLY A 614 8.97 30.86 -39.36
CA GLY A 614 9.54 32.18 -39.15
C GLY A 614 9.55 32.63 -37.69
N SER A 615 10.55 33.43 -37.32
CA SER A 615 10.58 34.16 -36.04
C SER A 615 11.29 35.48 -36.26
N ASN A 616 10.51 36.52 -36.60
CA ASN A 616 10.98 37.89 -36.60
C ASN A 616 10.26 38.65 -35.48
N ARG A 617 10.53 38.26 -34.22
CA ARG A 617 9.88 38.79 -33.00
C ARG A 617 8.34 38.83 -33.12
N PHE A 618 7.74 37.69 -33.47
CA PHE A 618 6.28 37.50 -33.59
C PHE A 618 5.57 38.29 -34.71
N ALA A 619 6.30 39.00 -35.59
CA ALA A 619 5.67 39.92 -36.55
C ALA A 619 5.07 39.25 -37.81
N ARG A 620 5.39 37.98 -38.12
CA ARG A 620 4.98 37.31 -39.38
C ARG A 620 4.74 35.80 -39.27
N THR A 621 3.95 35.34 -38.31
CA THR A 621 3.79 33.88 -38.09
C THR A 621 2.34 33.42 -37.96
N LYS A 622 1.96 32.40 -38.74
CA LYS A 622 0.76 31.58 -38.55
C LYS A 622 1.22 30.16 -38.18
N ASP A 623 0.49 29.51 -37.29
CA ASP A 623 0.70 28.09 -36.99
C ASP A 623 0.45 27.26 -38.25
N PHE A 624 1.19 26.17 -38.42
CA PHE A 624 0.85 25.22 -39.47
C PHE A 624 -0.50 24.56 -39.12
N PRO A 625 -1.49 24.53 -40.02
CA PRO A 625 -2.86 24.09 -39.70
C PRO A 625 -2.99 22.66 -39.16
N GLU A 626 -1.97 21.82 -39.34
CA GLU A 626 -1.95 20.39 -38.99
C GLU A 626 -0.74 19.99 -38.10
N SER A 627 0.00 20.96 -37.53
CA SER A 627 1.17 20.67 -36.67
C SER A 627 0.86 20.40 -35.22
#